data_AF-A0A3N5RU37-F1
#
_entry.id   AF-A0A3N5RU37-F1
#
_cell.length_a   1.000
_cell.length_b   1.000
_cell.length_c   1.000
_cell.angle_alpha   90.00
_cell.angle_beta   90.00
_cell.angle_gamma   90.00
#
_symmetry.space_group_name_H-M   'P 1'
#
loop_
_entity.id
_entity.type
_entity.pdbx_description
1 polymer ?
#
loop_
_entity_poly.entity_id
_entity_poly.type
_entity_poly.pdbx_seq_one_letter_code
_entity_poly.pdbx_strand_id
1 'polypeptide(L)'
;MSGTLRLIRSIGNLFVIGYPLSSLLYFMWGLSMKRIVYWDGYNVLNGVIIFLIIAGFVPFSISLFVSDLQTGWRILASLFVFPLLCCSAFFWMDLPFYKQVNEMQFDRHKYLLTYHNSIYGEGAYDWYLFECARAGILCKATLLYSDEYGEFYNDSSLTSLVIDEDVNELHVVIDNDLLYTVGHPSREYIVMARSAQRGKYGYNLSQYKDPHTNSLIFNLYECDAQFRCARLPFVYSVPGQGVAASSRLFVEIDETTRDVHVIRQSASQDAELIFSYGDRPHCHVQECSIPDD
;
A
#
# COMPACT_ATOMS: atom_id res chain seq x y z
N MET A 1 -61.33 2.43 7.36
CA MET A 1 -59.91 2.01 7.19
C MET A 1 -59.41 1.48 8.51
N SER A 2 -58.94 0.23 8.58
CA SER A 2 -58.45 -0.36 9.83
C SER A 2 -57.15 0.33 10.29
N GLY A 3 -56.93 0.41 11.60
CA GLY A 3 -55.73 1.01 12.17
C GLY A 3 -54.43 0.38 11.66
N THR A 4 -54.48 -0.91 11.32
CA THR A 4 -53.37 -1.67 10.73
C THR A 4 -52.92 -1.10 9.38
N LEU A 5 -53.85 -0.69 8.52
CA LEU A 5 -53.51 -0.15 7.20
C LEU A 5 -52.81 1.23 7.31
N ARG A 6 -53.24 2.08 8.26
CA ARG A 6 -52.58 3.37 8.53
C ARG A 6 -51.16 3.18 9.09
N LEU A 7 -50.99 2.22 9.99
CA LEU A 7 -49.68 1.90 10.55
C LEU A 7 -48.70 1.44 9.46
N ILE A 8 -49.13 0.52 8.59
CA ILE A 8 -48.32 0.02 7.46
C ILE A 8 -47.89 1.16 6.53
N ARG A 9 -48.81 2.07 6.19
CA ARG A 9 -48.49 3.25 5.34
C ARG A 9 -47.52 4.22 6.01
N SER A 10 -47.67 4.47 7.31
CA SER A 10 -46.76 5.34 8.07
C SER A 10 -45.34 4.77 8.12
N ILE A 11 -45.21 3.45 8.31
CA ILE A 11 -43.92 2.76 8.29
C ILE A 11 -43.31 2.83 6.88
N GLY A 12 -44.11 2.60 5.84
CA GLY A 12 -43.66 2.71 4.45
C GLY A 12 -43.12 4.11 4.11
N ASN A 13 -43.78 5.18 4.55
CA ASN A 13 -43.32 6.55 4.33
C ASN A 13 -41.98 6.84 5.03
N LEU A 14 -41.82 6.40 6.28
CA LEU A 14 -40.56 6.52 7.03
C LEU A 14 -39.41 5.82 6.30
N PHE A 15 -39.67 4.64 5.76
CA PHE A 15 -38.66 3.85 5.07
C PHE A 15 -38.26 4.46 3.71
N VAL A 16 -39.23 4.98 2.94
CA VAL A 16 -38.98 5.63 1.64
C VAL A 16 -38.12 6.89 1.78
N ILE A 17 -38.23 7.61 2.89
CA ILE A 17 -37.43 8.83 3.17
C ILE A 17 -36.10 8.49 3.85
N GLY A 18 -36.14 7.61 4.85
CA GLY A 18 -34.98 7.30 5.70
C GLY A 18 -33.88 6.53 4.97
N TYR A 19 -34.26 5.56 4.13
CA TYR A 19 -33.31 4.69 3.43
C TYR A 19 -32.35 5.46 2.48
N PRO A 20 -32.81 6.36 1.60
CA PRO A 20 -31.91 7.19 0.80
C PRO A 20 -30.94 8.02 1.65
N LEU A 21 -31.41 8.60 2.76
CA LEU A 21 -30.58 9.43 3.64
C LEU A 21 -29.50 8.60 4.34
N SER A 22 -29.84 7.42 4.86
CA SER A 22 -28.85 6.52 5.46
C SER A 22 -27.82 6.04 4.44
N SER A 23 -28.25 5.73 3.22
CA SER A 23 -27.33 5.32 2.13
C SER A 23 -26.39 6.44 1.71
N LEU A 24 -26.89 7.69 1.66
CA LEU A 24 -26.06 8.87 1.39
C LEU A 24 -25.03 9.11 2.50
N LEU A 25 -25.46 9.03 3.77
CA LEU A 25 -24.55 9.18 4.91
C LEU A 25 -23.46 8.10 4.90
N TYR A 26 -23.82 6.86 4.58
CA TYR A 26 -22.84 5.78 4.43
C TYR A 26 -21.86 6.04 3.28
N PHE A 27 -22.35 6.48 2.12
CA PHE A 27 -21.49 6.82 0.99
C PHE A 27 -20.51 7.95 1.32
N MET A 28 -20.99 9.02 1.96
CA MET A 28 -20.15 10.13 2.42
C MET A 28 -19.13 9.67 3.47
N TRP A 29 -19.52 8.79 4.39
CA TRP A 29 -18.62 8.18 5.37
C TRP A 29 -17.53 7.36 4.69
N GLY A 30 -17.89 6.46 3.76
CA GLY A 30 -16.95 5.63 3.00
C GLY A 30 -15.94 6.47 2.21
N LEU A 31 -16.39 7.54 1.54
CA LEU A 31 -15.50 8.48 0.86
C LEU A 31 -14.51 9.16 1.82
N SER A 32 -14.95 9.54 3.02
CA SER A 32 -14.08 10.17 4.01
C SER A 32 -13.07 9.21 4.63
N MET A 33 -13.44 7.93 4.78
CA MET A 33 -12.63 6.92 5.48
C MET A 33 -11.65 6.17 4.58
N LYS A 34 -11.76 6.28 3.24
CA LYS A 34 -10.88 5.62 2.26
C LYS A 34 -9.38 5.86 2.50
N ARG A 35 -8.99 6.89 3.26
CA ARG A 35 -7.59 7.25 3.50
C ARG A 35 -7.02 6.91 4.90
N ILE A 36 -7.84 6.51 5.88
CA ILE A 36 -7.42 6.69 7.29
C ILE A 36 -7.64 5.46 8.19
N VAL A 37 -8.49 4.50 7.82
CA VAL A 37 -8.91 3.45 8.76
C VAL A 37 -8.74 2.07 8.17
N TYR A 38 -7.60 1.46 8.48
CA TYR A 38 -7.47 0.01 8.49
C TYR A 38 -7.55 -0.47 9.94
N TRP A 39 -8.42 -1.43 10.21
CA TRP A 39 -8.46 -2.20 11.45
C TRP A 39 -8.99 -3.59 11.10
N ASP A 40 -8.65 -4.62 11.87
CA ASP A 40 -9.00 -6.02 11.55
C ASP A 40 -10.50 -6.25 11.31
N GLY A 41 -11.36 -5.41 11.92
CA GLY A 41 -12.81 -5.44 11.74
C GLY A 41 -13.35 -4.62 10.57
N TYR A 42 -12.52 -3.86 9.84
CA TYR A 42 -12.96 -2.97 8.76
C TYR A 42 -13.67 -3.72 7.64
N ASN A 43 -13.07 -4.81 7.17
CA ASN A 43 -13.62 -5.64 6.11
C ASN A 43 -14.95 -6.29 6.55
N VAL A 44 -15.02 -6.77 7.79
CA VAL A 44 -16.23 -7.36 8.36
C VAL A 44 -17.34 -6.31 8.53
N LEU A 45 -17.02 -5.15 9.08
CA LEU A 45 -17.95 -4.04 9.26
C LEU A 45 -18.51 -3.56 7.92
N ASN A 46 -17.67 -3.36 6.91
CA ASN A 46 -18.10 -2.98 5.57
C ASN A 46 -18.99 -4.07 4.95
N GLY A 47 -18.63 -5.35 5.10
CA GLY A 47 -19.46 -6.47 4.66
C GLY A 47 -20.84 -6.47 5.31
N VAL A 48 -20.91 -6.24 6.62
CA VAL A 48 -22.18 -6.15 7.36
C VAL A 48 -23.00 -4.94 6.90
N ILE A 49 -22.40 -3.76 6.75
CA ILE A 49 -23.15 -2.57 6.33
C ILE A 49 -23.70 -2.75 4.91
N ILE A 50 -22.93 -3.33 3.99
CA ILE A 50 -23.37 -3.59 2.62
C ILE A 50 -24.49 -4.64 2.60
N PHE A 51 -24.36 -5.70 3.39
CA PHE A 51 -25.45 -6.66 3.57
C PHE A 51 -26.72 -5.96 4.06
N LEU A 52 -26.62 -5.03 5.01
CA LEU A 52 -27.77 -4.25 5.50
C LEU A 52 -28.36 -3.32 4.43
N ILE A 53 -27.54 -2.73 3.55
CA ILE A 53 -28.01 -1.93 2.41
C ILE A 53 -28.78 -2.84 1.44
N ILE A 54 -28.19 -3.96 0.99
CA ILE A 54 -28.86 -4.88 0.06
C ILE A 54 -30.14 -5.45 0.67
N ALA A 55 -30.10 -5.91 1.93
CA ALA A 55 -31.25 -6.41 2.64
C ALA A 55 -32.32 -5.33 2.84
N GLY A 56 -31.93 -4.07 3.02
CA GLY A 56 -32.82 -2.91 3.14
C GLY A 56 -33.46 -2.47 1.82
N PHE A 57 -32.88 -2.82 0.68
CA PHE A 57 -33.45 -2.49 -0.63
C PHE A 57 -34.78 -3.22 -0.93
N VAL A 58 -34.93 -4.47 -0.46
CA VAL A 58 -36.16 -5.26 -0.62
C VAL A 58 -37.35 -4.60 0.09
N PRO A 59 -37.29 -4.28 1.41
CA PRO A 59 -38.38 -3.57 2.08
C PRO A 59 -38.55 -2.13 1.57
N PHE A 60 -37.51 -1.46 1.06
CA PHE A 60 -37.65 -0.17 0.37
C PHE A 60 -38.53 -0.29 -0.87
N SER A 61 -38.25 -1.29 -1.71
CA SER A 61 -39.00 -1.56 -2.93
C SER A 61 -40.47 -1.86 -2.61
N ILE A 62 -40.74 -2.69 -1.59
CA ILE A 62 -42.11 -2.97 -1.12
C ILE A 62 -42.78 -1.70 -0.59
N SER A 63 -42.05 -0.87 0.16
CA SER A 63 -42.56 0.38 0.73
C SER A 63 -42.93 1.42 -0.33
N LEU A 64 -42.26 1.44 -1.49
CA LEU A 64 -42.64 2.31 -2.61
C LEU A 64 -44.05 2.00 -3.14
N PHE A 65 -44.47 0.73 -3.14
CA PHE A 65 -45.80 0.32 -3.59
C PHE A 65 -46.89 0.61 -2.56
N VAL A 66 -46.57 0.50 -1.26
CA VAL A 66 -47.55 0.60 -0.17
C VAL A 66 -47.65 2.02 0.42
N SER A 67 -46.65 2.86 0.19
CA SER A 67 -46.61 4.26 0.64
C SER A 67 -47.82 5.07 0.14
N ASP A 68 -48.18 6.12 0.87
CA ASP A 68 -49.17 7.13 0.46
C ASP A 68 -48.51 8.41 -0.09
N LEU A 69 -47.18 8.42 -0.26
CA LEU A 69 -46.46 9.57 -0.80
C LEU A 69 -46.93 9.89 -2.21
N GLN A 70 -46.92 11.18 -2.57
CA GLN A 70 -47.20 11.60 -3.94
C GLN A 70 -46.24 10.93 -4.92
N THR A 71 -46.72 10.63 -6.13
CA THR A 71 -45.95 9.91 -7.17
C THR A 71 -44.60 10.56 -7.43
N GLY A 72 -44.51 11.90 -7.42
CA GLY A 72 -43.25 12.63 -7.59
C GLY A 72 -42.20 12.30 -6.53
N TRP A 73 -42.59 12.15 -5.26
CA TRP A 73 -41.67 11.78 -4.17
C TRP A 73 -41.18 10.34 -4.28
N ARG A 74 -42.02 9.42 -4.78
CA ARG A 74 -41.60 8.03 -5.02
C ARG A 74 -40.60 7.93 -6.16
N ILE A 75 -40.84 8.67 -7.24
CA ILE A 75 -39.92 8.76 -8.39
C ILE A 75 -38.59 9.36 -7.92
N LEU A 76 -38.62 10.46 -7.18
CA LEU A 76 -37.41 11.08 -6.63
C LEU A 76 -36.63 10.09 -5.75
N ALA A 77 -37.28 9.42 -4.80
CA ALA A 77 -36.63 8.44 -3.94
C ALA A 77 -36.00 7.28 -4.74
N SER A 78 -36.69 6.77 -5.76
CA SER A 78 -36.13 5.73 -6.63
C SER A 78 -34.92 6.19 -7.44
N LEU A 79 -34.94 7.42 -7.95
CA LEU A 79 -33.85 8.01 -8.74
C LEU A 79 -32.58 8.25 -7.93
N PHE A 80 -32.69 8.47 -6.61
CA PHE A 80 -31.51 8.61 -5.75
C PHE A 80 -31.01 7.27 -5.22
N VAL A 81 -31.93 6.36 -4.85
CA VAL A 81 -31.58 5.08 -4.24
C VAL A 81 -30.90 4.14 -5.22
N PHE A 82 -31.32 4.10 -6.48
CA PHE A 82 -30.72 3.18 -7.45
C PHE A 82 -29.26 3.53 -7.76
N PRO A 83 -28.90 4.79 -8.10
CA PRO A 83 -27.50 5.19 -8.22
C PRO A 83 -26.71 5.02 -6.92
N LEU A 84 -27.28 5.33 -5.74
CA LEU A 84 -26.60 5.10 -4.46
C LEU A 84 -26.27 3.62 -4.23
N LEU A 85 -27.20 2.71 -4.59
CA LEU A 85 -26.98 1.27 -4.49
C LEU A 85 -25.90 0.81 -5.47
N CYS A 86 -25.95 1.27 -6.72
CA CYS A 86 -24.90 1.03 -7.71
C CYS A 86 -23.54 1.57 -7.24
N CYS A 87 -23.48 2.82 -6.78
CA CYS A 87 -22.26 3.42 -6.24
C CYS A 87 -21.74 2.67 -5.02
N SER A 88 -22.61 2.21 -4.11
CA SER A 88 -22.19 1.40 -2.96
C SER A 88 -21.63 0.04 -3.37
N ALA A 89 -22.18 -0.58 -4.42
CA ALA A 89 -21.67 -1.83 -4.98
C ALA A 89 -20.33 -1.61 -5.72
N PHE A 90 -20.20 -0.53 -6.50
CA PHE A 90 -18.93 -0.15 -7.12
C PHE A 90 -17.86 0.17 -6.08
N PHE A 91 -18.21 0.87 -5.02
CA PHE A 91 -17.29 1.16 -3.91
C PHE A 91 -16.82 -0.14 -3.23
N TRP A 92 -17.66 -1.18 -3.18
CA TRP A 92 -17.27 -2.48 -2.66
C TRP A 92 -16.28 -3.21 -3.57
N MET A 93 -16.45 -3.11 -4.88
CA MET A 93 -15.50 -3.67 -5.86
C MET A 93 -14.17 -2.91 -5.87
N ASP A 94 -14.20 -1.61 -5.54
CA ASP A 94 -13.02 -0.71 -5.51
C ASP A 94 -12.38 -0.59 -4.11
N LEU A 95 -12.91 -1.30 -3.10
CA LEU A 95 -12.27 -1.35 -1.79
C LEU A 95 -11.21 -2.46 -1.82
N PRO A 96 -9.93 -2.13 -1.63
CA PRO A 96 -8.90 -3.15 -1.52
C PRO A 96 -9.18 -4.03 -0.30
N PHE A 97 -9.50 -5.30 -0.55
CA PHE A 97 -9.60 -6.31 0.50
C PHE A 97 -8.19 -6.70 0.91
N TYR A 98 -7.61 -5.91 1.82
CA TYR A 98 -6.31 -6.23 2.39
C TYR A 98 -6.39 -7.54 3.16
N LYS A 99 -5.54 -8.48 2.79
CA LYS A 99 -5.25 -9.70 3.53
C LYS A 99 -3.99 -9.48 4.34
N GLN A 100 -4.13 -9.56 5.67
CA GLN A 100 -2.99 -9.51 6.59
C GLN A 100 -2.19 -10.80 6.48
N VAL A 101 -0.87 -10.66 6.38
CA VAL A 101 0.08 -11.79 6.36
C VAL A 101 0.97 -11.84 7.59
N ASN A 102 1.34 -10.67 8.12
CA ASN A 102 2.26 -10.58 9.25
C ASN A 102 1.91 -9.40 10.15
N GLU A 103 2.28 -9.51 11.42
CA GLU A 103 2.10 -8.51 12.46
C GLU A 103 3.32 -8.47 13.37
N MET A 104 3.81 -7.26 13.64
CA MET A 104 4.90 -7.04 14.58
C MET A 104 4.58 -5.80 15.43
N GLN A 105 4.87 -5.88 16.73
CA GLN A 105 4.93 -4.69 17.57
C GLN A 105 6.38 -4.19 17.60
N PHE A 106 6.58 -2.93 17.23
CA PHE A 106 7.90 -2.29 17.24
C PHE A 106 7.76 -0.86 17.79
N ASP A 107 8.61 -0.51 18.76
CA ASP A 107 8.47 0.69 19.58
C ASP A 107 7.04 0.87 20.16
N ARG A 108 6.33 1.95 19.82
CA ARG A 108 4.98 2.27 20.31
C ARG A 108 3.87 1.95 19.33
N HIS A 109 4.22 1.35 18.19
CA HIS A 109 3.30 1.09 17.09
C HIS A 109 3.14 -0.42 16.84
N LYS A 110 1.98 -0.77 16.30
CA LYS A 110 1.69 -2.09 15.76
C LYS A 110 1.81 -1.98 14.24
N TYR A 111 2.63 -2.81 13.63
CA TYR A 111 2.85 -2.85 12.20
C TYR A 111 2.17 -4.06 11.60
N LEU A 112 1.36 -3.84 10.57
CA LEU A 112 0.63 -4.89 9.85
C LEU A 112 1.15 -4.94 8.42
N LEU A 113 1.70 -6.08 8.02
CA LEU A 113 2.02 -6.34 6.62
C LEU A 113 0.81 -6.98 5.96
N THR A 114 0.38 -6.37 4.86
CA THR A 114 -0.83 -6.78 4.16
C THR A 114 -0.62 -6.72 2.65
N TYR A 115 -1.48 -7.41 1.91
CA TYR A 115 -1.55 -7.28 0.46
C TYR A 115 -2.99 -7.32 -0.03
N HIS A 116 -3.23 -6.84 -1.24
CA HIS A 116 -4.47 -7.13 -1.96
C HIS A 116 -4.16 -7.43 -3.43
N ASN A 117 -5.11 -8.08 -4.11
CA ASN A 117 -5.01 -8.27 -5.56
C ASN A 117 -4.95 -6.89 -6.22
N SER A 118 -3.94 -6.70 -7.04
CA SER A 118 -3.81 -5.49 -7.83
C SER A 118 -4.93 -5.40 -8.85
N ILE A 119 -5.29 -4.18 -9.24
CA ILE A 119 -6.33 -3.94 -10.27
C ILE A 119 -5.88 -4.40 -11.67
N TYR A 120 -4.61 -4.71 -11.84
CA TYR A 120 -3.98 -4.97 -13.13
C TYR A 120 -4.01 -6.45 -13.58
N GLY A 121 -4.32 -7.41 -12.70
CA GLY A 121 -4.45 -8.81 -13.12
C GLY A 121 -4.48 -9.83 -11.96
N GLU A 122 -4.92 -11.05 -12.27
CA GLU A 122 -4.83 -12.17 -11.33
C GLU A 122 -3.37 -12.54 -11.06
N GLY A 123 -2.98 -12.63 -9.78
CA GLY A 123 -1.62 -12.99 -9.36
C GLY A 123 -0.68 -11.80 -9.13
N ALA A 124 -1.09 -10.58 -9.50
CA ALA A 124 -0.40 -9.35 -9.12
C ALA A 124 -0.90 -8.86 -7.75
N TYR A 125 0.01 -8.45 -6.87
CA TYR A 125 -0.33 -7.99 -5.52
C TYR A 125 0.29 -6.64 -5.22
N ASP A 126 -0.53 -5.76 -4.65
CA ASP A 126 -0.05 -4.52 -4.06
C ASP A 126 0.20 -4.75 -2.56
N TRP A 127 1.44 -4.51 -2.12
CA TRP A 127 1.92 -4.76 -0.77
C TRP A 127 1.94 -3.47 0.05
N TYR A 128 1.41 -3.53 1.27
CA TYR A 128 1.30 -2.39 2.17
C TYR A 128 1.79 -2.72 3.57
N LEU A 129 2.53 -1.77 4.16
CA LEU A 129 2.79 -1.72 5.58
C LEU A 129 1.85 -0.70 6.24
N PHE A 130 1.04 -1.15 7.18
CA PHE A 130 0.22 -0.28 8.01
C PHE A 130 0.90 -0.05 9.35
N GLU A 131 1.23 1.21 9.63
CA GLU A 131 1.71 1.67 10.94
C GLU A 131 0.52 2.13 11.78
N CYS A 132 0.15 1.34 12.78
CA CYS A 132 -1.00 1.60 13.63
C CYS A 132 -0.58 2.10 15.00
N ALA A 133 -1.36 3.02 15.58
CA ALA A 133 -1.28 3.28 17.01
C ALA A 133 -1.53 1.98 17.78
N ARG A 134 -0.98 1.83 19.00
CA ARG A 134 -1.11 0.60 19.81
C ARG A 134 -2.54 0.07 19.99
N ALA A 135 -3.54 0.97 19.94
CA ALA A 135 -4.96 0.60 20.02
C ALA A 135 -5.57 0.09 18.70
N GLY A 136 -4.84 0.13 17.58
CA GLY A 136 -5.17 -0.55 16.31
C GLY A 136 -6.23 0.12 15.42
N ILE A 137 -6.74 1.31 15.77
CA ILE A 137 -7.87 1.93 15.05
C ILE A 137 -7.41 2.90 13.95
N LEU A 138 -6.29 3.59 14.17
CA LEU A 138 -5.75 4.58 13.25
C LEU A 138 -4.42 4.07 12.73
N CYS A 139 -4.37 3.83 11.42
CA CYS A 139 -3.20 3.28 10.75
C CYS A 139 -2.81 4.16 9.57
N LYS A 140 -1.51 4.44 9.45
CA LYS A 140 -0.91 5.06 8.28
C LYS A 140 -0.47 3.96 7.33
N ALA A 141 -0.99 3.97 6.11
CA ALA A 141 -0.60 3.03 5.07
C ALA A 141 0.64 3.53 4.32
N THR A 142 1.60 2.65 4.09
CA THR A 142 2.74 2.84 3.19
C THR A 142 2.66 1.76 2.12
N LEU A 143 2.51 2.16 0.85
CA LEU A 143 2.66 1.25 -0.28
C LEU A 143 4.14 0.86 -0.37
N LEU A 144 4.42 -0.43 -0.31
CA LEU A 144 5.77 -0.99 -0.39
C LEU A 144 6.12 -1.38 -1.82
N TYR A 145 5.14 -1.94 -2.52
CA TYR A 145 5.31 -2.46 -3.86
C TYR A 145 3.97 -2.57 -4.56
N SER A 146 3.93 -2.18 -5.83
CA SER A 146 2.81 -2.40 -6.73
C SER A 146 3.40 -2.75 -8.08
N ASP A 147 2.97 -3.87 -8.64
CA ASP A 147 3.40 -4.32 -9.95
C ASP A 147 2.20 -4.55 -10.84
N GLU A 148 2.22 -3.87 -11.98
CA GLU A 148 1.20 -4.01 -13.01
C GLU A 148 1.25 -5.40 -13.65
N TYR A 149 2.38 -6.12 -13.55
CA TYR A 149 2.62 -7.39 -14.23
C TYR A 149 2.72 -8.61 -13.30
N GLY A 150 2.74 -8.42 -11.98
CA GLY A 150 2.76 -9.50 -10.98
C GLY A 150 3.98 -10.42 -11.05
N GLU A 151 5.14 -9.90 -11.47
CA GLU A 151 6.32 -10.68 -11.83
C GLU A 151 7.15 -11.12 -10.61
N PHE A 152 7.17 -10.35 -9.53
CA PHE A 152 8.14 -10.55 -8.43
C PHE A 152 7.56 -11.21 -7.19
N TYR A 153 6.47 -10.67 -6.62
CA TYR A 153 6.00 -11.09 -5.29
C TYR A 153 4.60 -11.71 -5.37
N ASN A 154 4.54 -12.98 -5.77
CA ASN A 154 3.27 -13.71 -5.92
C ASN A 154 2.98 -14.72 -4.79
N ASP A 155 3.94 -15.00 -3.92
CA ASP A 155 3.78 -15.92 -2.80
C ASP A 155 3.76 -15.19 -1.45
N SER A 156 2.56 -15.07 -0.89
CA SER A 156 2.36 -14.44 0.41
C SER A 156 2.99 -15.18 1.60
N SER A 157 3.36 -16.45 1.44
CA SER A 157 4.01 -17.23 2.50
C SER A 157 5.46 -16.83 2.75
N LEU A 158 6.09 -16.16 1.78
CA LEU A 158 7.48 -15.73 1.84
C LEU A 158 7.59 -14.30 2.38
N THR A 159 6.83 -13.97 3.42
CA THR A 159 6.81 -12.62 4.01
C THR A 159 7.30 -12.64 5.45
N SER A 160 8.13 -11.67 5.81
CA SER A 160 8.60 -11.53 7.18
C SER A 160 8.77 -10.08 7.61
N LEU A 161 8.50 -9.86 8.89
CA LEU A 161 8.81 -8.63 9.61
C LEU A 161 9.94 -8.97 10.58
N VAL A 162 11.09 -8.34 10.41
CA VAL A 162 12.31 -8.64 11.19
C VAL A 162 12.72 -7.40 11.97
N ILE A 163 13.00 -7.54 13.26
CA ILE A 163 13.56 -6.44 14.06
C ILE A 163 15.07 -6.57 14.06
N ASP A 164 15.75 -5.53 13.58
CA ASP A 164 17.17 -5.33 13.79
C ASP A 164 17.37 -4.50 15.06
N GLU A 165 17.72 -5.19 16.15
CA GLU A 165 17.94 -4.56 17.46
C GLU A 165 19.20 -3.69 17.48
N ASP A 166 20.19 -3.97 16.63
CA ASP A 166 21.49 -3.30 16.65
C ASP A 166 21.36 -1.84 16.16
N VAL A 167 20.49 -1.62 15.18
CA VAL A 167 20.15 -0.28 14.65
C VAL A 167 18.77 0.22 15.07
N ASN A 168 18.03 -0.57 15.84
CA ASN A 168 16.65 -0.30 16.27
C ASN A 168 15.75 0.04 15.07
N GLU A 169 15.56 -0.95 14.20
CA GLU A 169 14.74 -0.83 13.00
C GLU A 169 13.85 -2.05 12.79
N LEU A 170 12.71 -1.83 12.15
CA LEU A 170 11.84 -2.89 11.66
C LEU A 170 12.01 -3.02 10.15
N HIS A 171 12.35 -4.20 9.69
CA HIS A 171 12.60 -4.54 8.30
C HIS A 171 11.41 -5.31 7.74
N VAL A 172 10.98 -4.92 6.53
CA VAL A 172 9.92 -5.59 5.79
C VAL A 172 10.55 -6.35 4.64
N VAL A 173 10.45 -7.68 4.71
CA VAL A 173 11.08 -8.59 3.77
C VAL A 173 10.01 -9.42 3.06
N ILE A 174 10.10 -9.48 1.74
CA ILE A 174 9.21 -10.28 0.89
C ILE A 174 10.08 -11.07 -0.08
N ASP A 175 9.92 -12.39 -0.13
CA ASP A 175 10.70 -13.31 -0.95
C ASP A 175 12.22 -13.12 -0.82
N ASN A 176 12.69 -12.94 0.42
CA ASN A 176 14.08 -12.61 0.77
C ASN A 176 14.60 -11.25 0.26
N ASP A 177 13.75 -10.41 -0.30
CA ASP A 177 14.10 -9.03 -0.64
C ASP A 177 13.68 -8.09 0.48
N LEU A 178 14.62 -7.25 0.93
CA LEU A 178 14.34 -6.16 1.85
C LEU A 178 13.67 -5.03 1.06
N LEU A 179 12.40 -4.75 1.33
CA LEU A 179 11.64 -3.72 0.61
C LEU A 179 11.59 -2.39 1.35
N TYR A 180 11.55 -2.44 2.68
CA TYR A 180 11.35 -1.25 3.49
C TYR A 180 11.92 -1.43 4.88
N THR A 181 12.39 -0.33 5.46
CA THR A 181 12.79 -0.27 6.86
C THR A 181 12.08 0.89 7.55
N VAL A 182 11.55 0.62 8.74
CA VAL A 182 11.01 1.61 9.67
C VAL A 182 12.10 1.92 10.68
N GLY A 183 12.50 3.18 10.77
CA GLY A 183 13.61 3.63 11.60
C GLY A 183 13.82 5.14 11.49
N HIS A 184 15.01 5.61 11.87
CA HIS A 184 15.37 7.03 11.75
C HIS A 184 16.61 7.20 10.85
N PRO A 185 16.45 7.46 9.53
CA PRO A 185 15.18 7.58 8.78
C PRO A 185 14.65 6.23 8.28
N SER A 186 13.33 6.15 8.04
CA SER A 186 12.73 5.06 7.27
C SER A 186 13.23 5.09 5.82
N ARG A 187 13.38 3.91 5.21
CA ARG A 187 13.96 3.77 3.87
C ARG A 187 13.18 2.78 3.03
N GLU A 188 12.98 3.14 1.78
CA GLU A 188 12.47 2.25 0.73
C GLU A 188 13.66 1.67 -0.03
N TYR A 189 13.57 0.41 -0.43
CA TYR A 189 14.61 -0.27 -1.17
C TYR A 189 14.15 -0.54 -2.60
N ILE A 190 15.08 -0.41 -3.53
CA ILE A 190 14.83 -0.68 -4.94
C ILE A 190 14.78 -2.19 -5.13
N VAL A 191 13.66 -2.66 -5.67
CA VAL A 191 13.51 -4.06 -6.08
C VAL A 191 14.45 -4.34 -7.24
N MET A 192 15.36 -5.30 -7.05
CA MET A 192 16.34 -5.67 -8.06
C MET A 192 15.96 -7.01 -8.69
N ALA A 193 16.04 -7.09 -10.01
CA ALA A 193 15.72 -8.33 -10.72
C ALA A 193 16.74 -9.47 -10.49
N ARG A 194 17.89 -9.16 -9.91
CA ARG A 194 18.93 -10.14 -9.54
C ARG A 194 19.44 -9.78 -8.16
N SER A 195 19.43 -10.74 -7.24
CA SER A 195 20.03 -10.55 -5.92
C SER A 195 21.55 -10.39 -6.08
N ALA A 196 22.06 -9.20 -5.76
CA ALA A 196 23.49 -8.98 -5.71
C ALA A 196 24.02 -9.58 -4.41
N GLN A 197 24.63 -10.77 -4.50
CA GLN A 197 25.12 -11.50 -3.33
C GLN A 197 26.61 -11.82 -3.45
N ARG A 198 27.38 -11.50 -2.41
CA ARG A 198 28.79 -11.87 -2.27
C ARG A 198 28.99 -12.67 -1.00
N GLY A 199 29.22 -13.98 -1.15
CA GLY A 199 29.29 -14.88 -0.01
C GLY A 199 27.96 -14.94 0.74
N LYS A 200 27.97 -14.59 2.03
CA LYS A 200 26.77 -14.59 2.89
C LYS A 200 26.03 -13.26 2.96
N TYR A 201 26.48 -12.25 2.22
CA TYR A 201 25.92 -10.90 2.27
C TYR A 201 25.20 -10.57 0.97
N GLY A 202 23.98 -10.04 1.11
CA GLY A 202 23.21 -9.42 0.04
C GLY A 202 23.41 -7.90 0.06
N TYR A 203 23.40 -7.27 -1.11
CA TYR A 203 23.57 -5.83 -1.24
C TYR A 203 22.27 -5.18 -1.71
N ASN A 204 21.77 -4.22 -0.93
CA ASN A 204 20.48 -3.58 -1.18
C ASN A 204 20.65 -2.07 -1.37
N LEU A 205 19.99 -1.53 -2.40
CA LEU A 205 20.03 -0.11 -2.71
C LEU A 205 18.77 0.56 -2.16
N SER A 206 18.93 1.42 -1.17
CA SER A 206 17.83 2.23 -0.66
C SER A 206 17.67 3.51 -1.46
N GLN A 207 16.45 4.05 -1.49
CA GLN A 207 16.12 5.37 -1.97
C GLN A 207 15.34 6.15 -0.91
N TYR A 208 15.59 7.44 -0.82
CA TYR A 208 14.68 8.36 -0.15
C TYR A 208 14.68 9.72 -0.84
N LYS A 209 13.57 10.43 -0.71
CA LYS A 209 13.42 11.78 -1.23
C LYS A 209 13.73 12.79 -0.14
N ASP A 210 14.77 13.61 -0.35
CA ASP A 210 15.08 14.71 0.56
C ASP A 210 14.02 15.82 0.41
N PRO A 211 13.27 16.14 1.49
CA PRO A 211 12.23 17.16 1.43
C PRO A 211 12.79 18.58 1.26
N HIS A 212 14.05 18.84 1.59
CA HIS A 212 14.65 20.17 1.53
C HIS A 212 15.19 20.49 0.14
N THR A 213 15.87 19.53 -0.48
CA THR A 213 16.48 19.72 -1.80
C THR A 213 15.62 19.18 -2.94
N ASN A 214 14.56 18.41 -2.63
CA ASN A 214 13.78 17.66 -3.61
C ASN A 214 14.65 16.70 -4.46
N SER A 215 15.81 16.30 -3.91
CA SER A 215 16.71 15.31 -4.51
C SER A 215 16.29 13.89 -4.12
N LEU A 216 16.51 12.94 -5.02
CA LEU A 216 16.48 11.53 -4.71
C LEU A 216 17.89 11.11 -4.29
N ILE A 217 18.00 10.54 -3.10
CA ILE A 217 19.25 10.10 -2.52
C ILE A 217 19.23 8.59 -2.41
N PHE A 218 20.28 7.96 -2.93
CA PHE A 218 20.50 6.53 -2.92
C PHE A 218 21.65 6.17 -2.01
N ASN A 219 21.48 5.09 -1.25
CA ASN A 219 22.49 4.56 -0.34
C ASN A 219 22.55 3.04 -0.47
N LEU A 220 23.74 2.49 -0.34
CA LEU A 220 24.00 1.06 -0.49
C LEU A 220 24.17 0.43 0.89
N TYR A 221 23.54 -0.72 1.09
CA TYR A 221 23.59 -1.48 2.33
C TYR A 221 24.11 -2.88 2.05
N GLU A 222 24.99 -3.37 2.92
CA GLU A 222 25.39 -4.77 2.99
C GLU A 222 24.60 -5.42 4.11
N CYS A 223 23.81 -6.44 3.77
CA CYS A 223 22.94 -7.14 4.72
C CYS A 223 23.34 -8.61 4.83
N ASP A 224 23.33 -9.16 6.04
CA ASP A 224 23.52 -10.59 6.25
C ASP A 224 22.23 -11.40 5.98
N ALA A 225 22.30 -12.72 6.13
CA ALA A 225 21.15 -13.62 5.93
C ALA A 225 20.02 -13.44 6.96
N GLN A 226 20.23 -12.68 8.03
CA GLN A 226 19.22 -12.29 9.02
C GLN A 226 18.69 -10.88 8.77
N PHE A 227 19.07 -10.25 7.65
CA PHE A 227 18.76 -8.88 7.29
C PHE A 227 19.37 -7.83 8.23
N ARG A 228 20.43 -8.16 8.96
CA ARG A 228 21.21 -7.12 9.66
C ARG A 228 22.01 -6.35 8.65
N CYS A 229 21.73 -5.06 8.52
CA CYS A 229 22.25 -4.23 7.43
C CYS A 229 23.22 -3.17 7.92
N ALA A 230 24.39 -3.09 7.30
CA ALA A 230 25.35 -2.01 7.48
C ALA A 230 25.36 -1.11 6.25
N ARG A 231 25.34 0.21 6.47
CA ARG A 231 25.47 1.18 5.38
C ARG A 231 26.91 1.18 4.87
N LEU A 232 27.08 1.08 3.55
CA LEU A 232 28.37 1.24 2.88
C LEU A 232 28.64 2.72 2.56
N PRO A 233 29.90 3.14 2.41
CA PRO A 233 30.28 4.53 2.15
C PRO A 233 29.97 4.92 0.69
N PHE A 234 28.68 5.03 0.39
CA PHE A 234 28.13 5.38 -0.91
C PHE A 234 26.90 6.26 -0.73
N VAL A 235 26.95 7.43 -1.38
CA VAL A 235 25.81 8.33 -1.53
C VAL A 235 25.74 8.79 -2.96
N TYR A 236 24.63 8.52 -3.62
CA TYR A 236 24.34 9.05 -4.96
C TYR A 236 23.12 9.95 -4.89
N SER A 237 23.28 11.23 -5.25
CA SER A 237 22.24 12.24 -5.10
C SER A 237 21.94 12.90 -6.43
N VAL A 238 20.70 12.74 -6.89
CA VAL A 238 20.24 13.32 -8.16
C VAL A 238 19.02 14.22 -7.94
N PRO A 239 18.89 15.32 -8.71
CA PRO A 239 17.68 16.13 -8.66
C PRO A 239 16.46 15.26 -8.95
N GLY A 240 15.34 15.43 -8.24
CA GLY A 240 14.14 14.61 -8.42
C GLY A 240 13.50 14.67 -9.83
N GLN A 241 13.97 15.57 -10.71
CA GLN A 241 13.61 15.64 -12.13
C GLN A 241 14.65 14.99 -13.07
N GLY A 242 15.83 14.63 -12.55
CA GLY A 242 16.98 14.13 -13.33
C GLY A 242 17.00 12.61 -13.54
N VAL A 243 16.19 11.85 -12.81
CA VAL A 243 15.94 10.44 -13.15
C VAL A 243 14.83 10.43 -14.17
N ALA A 244 15.18 10.28 -15.45
CA ALA A 244 14.18 9.96 -16.46
C ALA A 244 13.40 8.73 -15.96
N ALA A 245 12.08 8.71 -16.11
CA ALA A 245 11.22 7.61 -15.64
C ALA A 245 11.66 6.21 -16.16
N SER A 246 12.56 6.16 -17.13
CA SER A 246 13.15 4.96 -17.73
C SER A 246 14.55 4.57 -17.22
N SER A 247 15.16 5.33 -16.30
CA SER A 247 16.48 4.99 -15.75
C SER A 247 16.35 4.12 -14.52
N ARG A 248 16.86 2.88 -14.62
CA ARG A 248 16.87 1.90 -13.53
C ARG A 248 18.26 1.86 -12.90
N LEU A 249 18.30 1.85 -11.57
CA LEU A 249 19.50 1.57 -10.81
C LEU A 249 19.48 0.11 -10.37
N PHE A 250 20.61 -0.57 -10.47
CA PHE A 250 20.77 -1.91 -9.94
C PHE A 250 22.15 -2.10 -9.32
N VAL A 251 22.24 -3.10 -8.47
CA VAL A 251 23.48 -3.58 -7.90
C VAL A 251 23.84 -4.88 -8.61
N GLU A 252 25.10 -5.02 -8.99
CA GLU A 252 25.64 -6.27 -9.51
C GLU A 252 26.96 -6.62 -8.83
N ILE A 253 27.38 -7.88 -8.97
CA ILE A 253 28.69 -8.35 -8.52
C ILE A 253 29.52 -8.64 -9.77
N ASP A 254 30.67 -7.97 -9.90
CA ASP A 254 31.63 -8.29 -10.95
C ASP A 254 32.16 -9.71 -10.73
N GLU A 255 31.99 -10.59 -11.70
CA GLU A 255 32.40 -12.00 -11.56
C GLU A 255 33.92 -12.18 -11.50
N THR A 256 34.67 -11.24 -12.08
CA THR A 256 36.14 -11.27 -12.19
C THR A 256 36.78 -10.70 -10.93
N THR A 257 36.40 -9.49 -10.53
CA THR A 257 37.01 -8.81 -9.38
C THR A 257 36.32 -9.14 -8.06
N ARG A 258 35.06 -9.62 -8.11
CA ARG A 258 34.17 -9.78 -6.94
C ARG A 258 33.83 -8.45 -6.27
N ASP A 259 33.94 -7.35 -7.00
CA ASP A 259 33.53 -6.03 -6.53
C ASP A 259 32.02 -5.86 -6.68
N VAL A 260 31.44 -5.08 -5.78
CA VAL A 260 30.03 -4.70 -5.83
C VAL A 260 29.92 -3.44 -6.69
N HIS A 261 29.14 -3.49 -7.76
CA HIS A 261 28.93 -2.36 -8.66
C HIS A 261 27.51 -1.82 -8.53
N VAL A 262 27.38 -0.50 -8.47
CA VAL A 262 26.10 0.20 -8.65
C VAL A 262 26.08 0.79 -10.04
N ILE A 263 25.05 0.45 -10.80
CA ILE A 263 24.96 0.76 -12.23
C ILE A 263 23.63 1.44 -12.52
N ARG A 264 23.69 2.43 -13.41
CA ARG A 264 22.52 3.07 -13.99
C ARG A 264 22.34 2.59 -15.43
N GLN A 265 21.17 2.07 -15.74
CA GLN A 265 20.80 1.73 -17.12
C GLN A 265 19.59 2.55 -17.53
N SER A 266 19.74 3.29 -18.63
CA SER A 266 18.66 3.98 -19.30
C SER A 266 18.23 3.19 -20.53
N ALA A 267 16.94 3.20 -20.86
CA ALA A 267 16.38 2.41 -21.96
C ALA A 267 17.06 2.60 -23.35
N SER A 268 17.83 3.67 -23.53
CA SER A 268 18.47 4.04 -24.80
C SER A 268 20.01 4.14 -24.73
N GLN A 269 20.64 3.76 -23.62
CA GLN A 269 22.08 3.91 -23.41
C GLN A 269 22.69 2.65 -22.80
N ASP A 270 24.00 2.50 -23.03
CA ASP A 270 24.79 1.50 -22.34
C ASP A 270 24.73 1.71 -20.82
N ALA A 271 24.90 0.63 -20.08
CA ALA A 271 24.88 0.68 -18.63
C ALA A 271 26.10 1.48 -18.12
N GLU A 272 25.85 2.46 -17.26
CA GLU A 272 26.86 3.35 -16.72
C GLU A 272 27.20 2.95 -15.28
N LEU A 273 28.48 2.68 -15.03
CA LEU A 273 28.98 2.40 -13.70
C LEU A 273 29.00 3.69 -12.86
N ILE A 274 28.29 3.69 -11.73
CA ILE A 274 28.24 4.83 -10.80
C ILE A 274 29.27 4.65 -9.69
N PHE A 275 29.34 3.45 -9.12
CA PHE A 275 30.13 3.16 -7.93
C PHE A 275 30.62 1.72 -7.94
N SER A 276 31.83 1.50 -7.39
CA SER A 276 32.41 0.18 -7.17
C SER A 276 32.93 0.03 -5.75
N TYR A 277 32.67 -1.12 -5.11
CA TYR A 277 33.07 -1.45 -3.75
C TYR A 277 33.74 -2.83 -3.67
N GLY A 278 35.06 -2.80 -3.46
CA GLY A 278 35.94 -3.95 -3.34
C GLY A 278 36.95 -3.71 -2.21
N ASP A 279 38.24 -3.72 -2.57
CA ASP A 279 39.33 -3.32 -1.66
C ASP A 279 39.21 -1.85 -1.23
N ARG A 280 38.74 -0.98 -2.13
CA ARG A 280 38.52 0.45 -1.89
C ARG A 280 37.25 0.93 -2.60
N PRO A 281 36.42 1.78 -1.95
CA PRO A 281 35.28 2.40 -2.61
C PRO A 281 35.73 3.40 -3.67
N HIS A 282 35.03 3.44 -4.81
CA HIS A 282 35.29 4.43 -5.86
C HIS A 282 34.00 4.91 -6.53
N CYS A 283 33.86 6.23 -6.67
CA CYS A 283 32.79 6.88 -7.43
C CYS A 283 33.28 7.20 -8.84
N HIS A 284 32.51 6.81 -9.85
CA HIS A 284 32.84 6.99 -11.27
C HIS A 284 32.10 8.18 -11.90
N VAL A 285 31.10 8.74 -11.21
CA VAL A 285 30.28 9.87 -11.66
C VAL A 285 30.30 11.01 -10.63
N GLN A 286 30.01 12.24 -11.06
CA GLN A 286 30.13 13.44 -10.21
C GLN A 286 29.06 13.50 -9.11
N GLU A 287 27.90 12.92 -9.34
CA GLU A 287 26.77 12.90 -8.41
C GLU A 287 26.91 11.81 -7.32
N CYS A 288 27.97 11.00 -7.40
CA CYS A 288 28.36 10.00 -6.40
C CYS A 288 29.39 10.59 -5.44
N SER A 289 29.24 10.29 -4.16
CA SER A 289 30.18 10.66 -3.11
C SER A 289 30.41 9.51 -2.13
N ILE A 290 31.62 9.49 -1.56
CA ILE A 290 32.05 8.56 -0.51
C ILE A 290 32.18 9.43 0.74
N PRO A 291 31.20 9.40 1.67
CA PRO A 291 31.28 10.19 2.89
C PRO A 291 32.44 9.69 3.78
N ASP A 292 33.12 10.63 4.44
CA ASP A 292 34.02 10.30 5.55
C ASP A 292 33.16 9.89 6.75
N ASP A 293 33.42 8.71 7.31
CA ASP A 293 32.67 8.13 8.45
C ASP A 293 32.57 9.07 9.66
#